data_AF-A0A961MUJ3-F1
#
_entry.id   AF-A0A961MUJ3-F1
#
_cell.length_a   1.000
_cell.length_b   1.000
_cell.length_c   1.000
_cell.angle_alpha   90.00
_cell.angle_beta   90.00
_cell.angle_gamma   90.00
#
_symmetry.space_group_name_H-M   'P 1'
#
loop_
_entity.id
_entity.type
_entity.pdbx_description
1 polymer ?
#
loop_
_entity_poly.entity_id
_entity_poly.type
_entity_poly.pdbx_seq_one_letter_code
_entity_poly.pdbx_strand_id
1 'polypeptide(L)'
;MDSILARYAARAVPRYTSYPTAPHFRAGLPEASYRTWLAALDPGTPVSAYLHVPFCKQMCWYCGCNMKLAARYAPVASYVE
;
A
#
# COMPACT_ATOMS: atom_id res chain seq x y z
N MET A 1 -21.95 23.45 16.00
CA MET A 1 -21.05 22.76 15.06
C MET A 1 -20.64 23.78 14.00
N ASP A 2 -19.34 23.94 13.74
CA ASP A 2 -18.84 24.94 12.80
C ASP A 2 -19.41 24.69 11.38
N SER A 3 -19.96 25.75 10.77
CA SER A 3 -20.64 25.69 9.47
C SER A 3 -19.72 25.23 8.34
N ILE A 4 -18.41 25.50 8.46
CA ILE A 4 -17.42 25.06 7.49
C ILE A 4 -17.22 23.54 7.55
N LEU A 5 -17.15 22.98 8.76
CA LEU A 5 -16.96 21.54 8.96
C LEU A 5 -18.18 20.78 8.45
N ALA A 6 -19.38 21.27 8.73
CA ALA A 6 -20.63 20.69 8.22
C ALA A 6 -20.68 20.65 6.67
N ARG A 7 -20.14 21.67 6.00
CA ARG A 7 -20.10 21.76 4.53
C ARG A 7 -19.20 20.71 3.87
N TYR A 8 -18.15 20.25 4.55
CA TYR A 8 -17.13 19.37 3.99
C TYR A 8 -17.13 17.94 4.55
N ALA A 9 -17.60 17.73 5.78
CA ALA A 9 -17.56 16.42 6.44
C ALA A 9 -18.30 15.31 5.67
N ALA A 10 -19.38 15.65 4.96
CA ALA A 10 -20.17 14.70 4.17
C ALA A 10 -19.73 14.57 2.71
N ARG A 11 -18.69 15.29 2.27
CA ARG A 11 -18.23 15.24 0.87
C ARG A 11 -17.30 14.06 0.64
N ALA A 12 -17.51 13.34 -0.46
CA ALA A 12 -16.53 12.40 -0.98
C ALA A 12 -15.33 13.19 -1.52
N VAL A 13 -14.23 13.20 -0.75
CA VAL A 13 -12.96 13.82 -1.13
C VAL A 13 -11.89 12.74 -1.34
N PRO A 14 -10.91 12.96 -2.24
CA PRO A 14 -9.81 12.02 -2.41
C PRO A 14 -9.03 11.85 -1.10
N ARG A 15 -8.73 10.60 -0.74
CA ARG A 15 -7.77 10.29 0.32
C ARG A 15 -6.39 10.14 -0.30
N TYR A 16 -5.54 11.14 -0.11
CA TYR A 16 -4.17 11.13 -0.61
C TYR A 16 -3.27 10.39 0.37
N THR A 17 -2.86 9.17 0.02
CA THR A 17 -1.92 8.36 0.82
C THR A 17 -0.46 8.58 0.42
N SER A 18 -0.22 9.20 -0.73
CA SER A 18 1.09 9.55 -1.28
C SER A 18 0.94 10.65 -2.34
N TYR A 19 2.06 11.28 -2.70
CA TYR A 19 2.12 12.23 -3.81
C TYR A 19 3.42 12.02 -4.63
N PRO A 20 3.35 11.87 -5.96
CA PRO A 20 2.14 11.66 -6.77
C PRO A 20 1.37 10.40 -6.36
N THR A 21 0.06 10.37 -6.61
CA THR A 21 -0.79 9.23 -6.25
C THR A 21 -0.58 8.01 -7.14
N ALA A 22 -1.05 6.83 -6.69
CA ALA A 22 -0.95 5.57 -7.43
C ALA A 22 -1.46 5.60 -8.90
N PRO A 23 -2.53 6.36 -9.27
CA PRO A 23 -2.91 6.54 -10.67
C PRO A 23 -1.83 7.14 -11.59
N HIS A 24 -0.79 7.76 -11.03
CA HIS A 24 0.35 8.25 -11.80
C HIS A 24 1.43 7.19 -12.03
N PHE A 25 1.29 5.99 -11.47
CA PHE A 25 2.23 4.89 -11.73
C PHE A 25 2.18 4.52 -13.21
N ARG A 26 3.37 4.34 -13.79
CA ARG A 26 3.54 3.94 -15.20
C ARG A 26 4.32 2.65 -15.24
N ALA A 27 3.99 1.77 -16.19
CA ALA A 27 4.81 0.62 -16.48
C ALA A 27 6.17 1.06 -17.07
N GLY A 28 7.18 0.20 -16.96
CA GLY A 28 8.48 0.41 -17.62
C GLY A 28 9.47 1.28 -16.86
N LEU A 29 9.36 1.41 -15.53
CA LEU A 29 10.45 1.96 -14.73
C LEU A 29 11.69 1.05 -14.88
N PRO A 30 12.82 1.55 -15.42
CA PRO A 30 14.01 0.72 -15.61
C PRO A 30 14.59 0.29 -14.26
N GLU A 31 14.94 -0.98 -14.13
CA GLU A 31 15.61 -1.51 -12.93
C GLU A 31 16.89 -0.71 -12.58
N ALA A 32 17.65 -0.33 -13.61
CA ALA A 32 18.88 0.46 -13.45
C ALA A 32 18.62 1.79 -12.72
N SER A 33 17.50 2.47 -13.01
CA SER A 33 17.13 3.71 -12.34
C SER A 33 16.89 3.49 -10.84
N TYR A 34 16.18 2.42 -10.49
CA TYR A 34 15.94 2.07 -9.08
C TYR A 34 17.23 1.72 -8.33
N ARG A 35 18.13 0.94 -8.97
CA ARG A 35 19.45 0.61 -8.39
C ARG A 35 20.29 1.86 -8.13
N THR A 36 20.32 2.81 -9.07
CA THR A 36 21.05 4.07 -8.90
C THR A 36 20.50 4.87 -7.72
N TRP A 37 19.17 4.95 -7.56
CA TRP A 37 18.58 5.65 -6.42
C TRP A 37 18.92 4.99 -5.08
N LEU A 38 18.84 3.67 -5.00
CA LEU A 38 19.21 2.94 -3.79
C LEU A 38 20.70 3.12 -3.44
N ALA A 39 21.60 3.05 -4.43
CA ALA A 39 23.03 3.23 -4.23
C ALA A 39 23.42 4.65 -3.80
N ALA A 40 22.57 5.64 -4.10
CA ALA A 40 22.77 7.02 -3.70
C ALA A 40 22.28 7.34 -2.27
N LEU A 41 21.59 6.40 -1.60
CA LEU A 41 21.17 6.57 -0.21
C LEU A 41 22.37 6.51 0.73
N ASP A 42 22.35 7.34 1.78
CA ASP A 42 23.33 7.26 2.87
C ASP A 42 23.14 5.94 3.63
N PRO A 43 24.17 5.05 3.71
CA PRO A 43 24.12 3.81 4.47
C PRO A 43 23.81 4.00 5.96
N GLY A 44 24.02 5.20 6.52
CA GLY A 44 23.64 5.56 7.88
C GLY A 44 22.15 5.85 8.07
N THR A 45 21.36 5.95 6.99
CA THR A 45 19.91 6.24 7.09
C THR A 45 19.15 5.02 7.60
N PRO A 46 18.31 5.16 8.66
CA PRO A 46 17.48 4.06 9.15
C PRO A 46 16.53 3.55 8.06
N VAL A 47 16.44 2.22 7.94
CA VAL A 47 15.56 1.56 6.96
C VAL A 47 14.21 1.25 7.60
N SER A 48 13.14 1.59 6.89
CA SER A 48 11.79 1.09 7.16
C SER A 48 11.44 0.00 6.15
N ALA A 49 11.09 -1.18 6.63
CA ALA A 49 10.71 -2.31 5.79
C ALA A 49 9.20 -2.54 5.84
N TYR A 50 8.58 -2.72 4.67
CA TYR A 50 7.18 -3.08 4.53
C TYR A 50 7.07 -4.48 3.92
N LEU A 51 6.40 -5.39 4.62
CA LEU A 51 6.05 -6.72 4.14
C LEU A 51 4.52 -6.83 4.04
N HIS A 52 4.02 -7.07 2.84
CA HIS A 52 2.59 -7.30 2.64
C HIS A 52 2.26 -8.78 2.94
N VAL A 53 1.27 -9.06 3.80
CA VAL A 53 0.78 -10.42 4.06
C VAL A 53 -0.68 -10.50 3.61
N PRO A 54 -0.95 -10.96 2.38
CA PRO A 54 -2.25 -10.77 1.74
C PRO A 54 -3.24 -11.89 2.10
N PHE A 55 -3.21 -12.46 3.31
CA PHE A 55 -4.07 -13.60 3.64
C PHE A 55 -5.01 -13.27 4.79
N CYS A 56 -6.31 -13.50 4.59
CA CYS A 56 -7.27 -13.49 5.69
C CYS A 56 -7.99 -14.84 5.77
N LYS A 57 -8.37 -15.23 6.99
CA LYS A 57 -9.11 -16.47 7.26
C LYS A 57 -10.59 -16.37 6.87
N GLN A 58 -11.14 -15.16 6.87
CA GLN A 58 -12.56 -14.89 6.66
C GLN A 58 -12.74 -13.63 5.83
N MET A 59 -13.89 -13.53 5.15
CA MET A 59 -14.24 -12.36 4.35
C MET A 59 -14.97 -11.33 5.22
N CYS A 60 -14.45 -10.11 5.28
CA CYS A 60 -15.15 -8.98 5.88
C CYS A 60 -15.87 -8.20 4.78
N TRP A 61 -17.18 -8.00 4.92
CA TRP A 61 -18.04 -7.34 3.91
C TRP A 61 -17.64 -5.90 3.59
N TYR A 62 -16.92 -5.23 4.49
CA TYR A 62 -16.42 -3.87 4.33
C TYR A 62 -14.97 -3.80 3.79
N CYS A 63 -14.33 -4.94 3.54
CA CYS A 63 -12.89 -4.96 3.22
C CYS A 63 -12.62 -4.41 1.81
N GLY A 64 -11.75 -3.40 1.73
CA GLY A 64 -11.20 -2.86 0.48
C GLY A 64 -9.68 -3.04 0.36
N CYS A 65 -9.09 -3.90 1.19
CA CYS A 65 -7.64 -4.14 1.19
C CYS A 65 -7.21 -5.02 0.01
N ASN A 66 -5.94 -4.88 -0.40
CA ASN A 66 -5.32 -5.87 -1.27
C ASN A 66 -5.09 -7.17 -0.46
N MET A 67 -6.01 -8.12 -0.56
CA MET A 67 -5.98 -9.38 0.20
C MET A 67 -6.53 -10.54 -0.61
N LYS A 68 -6.28 -11.75 -0.12
CA LYS A 68 -6.81 -13.03 -0.59
C LYS A 68 -7.40 -13.80 0.58
N LEU A 69 -8.56 -14.42 0.37
CA LEU A 69 -9.13 -15.35 1.34
C LEU A 69 -8.36 -16.67 1.30
N ALA A 70 -7.80 -17.08 2.44
CA ALA A 70 -7.10 -18.34 2.61
C ALA A 70 -7.95 -19.30 3.46
N ALA A 71 -8.81 -20.09 2.79
CA ALA A 71 -9.64 -21.11 3.45
C ALA A 71 -8.84 -22.31 3.99
N ARG A 72 -7.59 -22.46 3.54
CA ARG A 72 -6.61 -23.48 3.96
C ARG A 72 -5.25 -22.83 4.13
N TYR A 73 -4.37 -23.41 4.94
CA TYR A 73 -3.08 -22.80 5.28
C TYR A 73 -2.00 -22.95 4.20
N ALA A 74 -2.15 -23.91 3.27
CA ALA A 74 -1.14 -24.19 2.25
C ALA A 74 -0.66 -22.96 1.43
N PRO A 75 -1.52 -22.02 0.99
CA PRO A 75 -1.07 -20.80 0.31
C PRO A 75 -0.23 -19.86 1.17
N VAL A 76 -0.42 -19.89 2.50
CA VAL A 76 0.38 -19.09 3.44
C VAL A 76 1.77 -19.72 3.59
N ALA A 77 1.84 -21.05 3.72
CA ALA A 77 3.10 -21.77 3.77
C ALA A 77 3.95 -21.52 2.52
N SER A 78 3.35 -21.65 1.33
CA SER A 78 4.02 -21.36 0.05
C SER A 78 4.45 -19.90 -0.14
N TYR A 79 3.95 -18.95 0.67
CA TYR A 79 4.33 -17.53 0.57
C TYR A 79 5.64 -17.22 1.29
N VAL A 80 6.01 -18.04 2.28
CA VAL A 80 7.20 -17.85 3.11
C VAL A 80 8.34 -18.81 2.74
N GLU A 81 8.06 -19.80 1.90
CA GLU A 81 9.03 -20.67 1.23
C GLU A 81 9.69 -19.94 0.05
#